data_AF-A0A950UM35-F1
#
_entry.id   AF-A0A950UM35-F1
#
_cell.length_a   1.000
_cell.length_b   1.000
_cell.length_c   1.000
_cell.angle_alpha   90.00
_cell.angle_beta   90.00
_cell.angle_gamma   90.00
#
_symmetry.space_group_name_H-M   'P 1'
#
loop_
_entity.id
_entity.type
_entity.pdbx_description
1 polymer ?
#
loop_
_entity_poly.entity_id
_entity_poly.type
_entity_poly.pdbx_seq_one_letter_code
_entity_poly.pdbx_strand_id
1 'polypeptide(L)'
;MPWRVPGWRIAGFVALVLVALIAIVVRLIVVSILHGDRYRAAAQENQIRLIPVAAPRGVIYDRHGTVMARSRPSFVVALIPSEIGDPVNELKTLGGILGGSPAVLWYRLLHHRGVNYQTFADVVRNEPYGPVILERELPVASVARLSERLADLPGVDLEVQPVRDYPHGSLASHLIGYVGAITQEEYERLKYRGYSPNDVIGKDGLEYSYDPYLRGQPGGQRVVVDATGAVVPSIKLPARPPIAGDTLVTNIDWRLQEITEGA
;
A
#
# COMPACT_ATOMS: atom_id res chain seq x y z
N MET A 1 -45.66 -58.96 -20.47
CA MET A 1 -46.36 -57.75 -20.96
C MET A 1 -45.35 -56.63 -21.14
N PRO A 2 -44.95 -56.26 -22.36
CA PRO A 2 -44.07 -55.11 -22.53
C PRO A 2 -44.90 -53.84 -22.38
N TRP A 3 -44.61 -53.04 -21.36
CA TRP A 3 -45.14 -51.69 -21.22
C TRP A 3 -44.68 -50.85 -22.41
N ARG A 4 -45.46 -50.83 -23.50
CA ARG A 4 -45.26 -49.94 -24.64
C ARG A 4 -45.61 -48.53 -24.18
N VAL A 5 -44.60 -47.78 -23.75
CA VAL A 5 -44.71 -46.34 -23.54
C VAL A 5 -45.26 -45.70 -24.81
N PRO A 6 -46.39 -44.99 -24.75
CA PRO A 6 -46.97 -44.33 -25.92
C PRO A 6 -45.97 -43.35 -26.55
N GLY A 7 -45.74 -43.45 -27.86
CA GLY A 7 -44.72 -42.65 -28.56
C GLY A 7 -44.87 -41.13 -28.38
N TRP A 8 -46.08 -40.64 -28.14
CA TRP A 8 -46.36 -39.23 -27.85
C TRP A 8 -45.78 -38.75 -26.52
N ARG A 9 -45.64 -39.61 -25.51
CA ARG A 9 -45.03 -39.26 -24.21
C ARG A 9 -43.51 -39.13 -24.32
N ILE A 10 -42.88 -39.99 -25.11
CA ILE A 10 -41.44 -39.91 -25.41
C ILE A 10 -41.17 -38.66 -26.25
N ALA A 11 -41.99 -38.40 -27.28
CA ALA A 11 -41.88 -37.19 -28.09
C ALA A 11 -42.03 -35.91 -27.27
N GLY A 12 -42.99 -35.88 -26.33
CA GLY A 12 -43.17 -34.75 -25.41
C GLY A 12 -41.97 -34.52 -24.49
N PHE A 13 -41.38 -35.57 -23.93
CA PHE A 13 -40.17 -35.48 -23.11
C PHE A 13 -38.96 -34.98 -23.92
N VAL A 14 -38.76 -35.52 -25.12
CA VAL A 14 -37.67 -35.10 -26.02
C VAL A 14 -37.82 -33.64 -26.43
N ALA A 15 -39.04 -33.18 -26.73
CA ALA A 15 -39.30 -31.78 -27.06
C ALA A 15 -38.99 -30.85 -25.87
N LEU A 16 -39.37 -31.23 -24.64
CA LEU A 16 -39.07 -30.47 -23.43
C LEU A 16 -37.56 -30.36 -23.19
N VAL A 17 -36.82 -31.46 -23.33
CA VAL A 17 -35.35 -31.47 -23.19
C VAL A 17 -34.70 -30.59 -24.26
N LEU A 18 -35.17 -30.65 -25.50
CA LEU A 18 -34.70 -29.78 -26.59
C LEU A 18 -34.91 -28.29 -26.29
N VAL A 19 -36.09 -27.92 -25.80
CA VAL A 19 -36.40 -26.54 -25.42
C VAL A 19 -35.50 -26.08 -24.27
N ALA A 20 -35.28 -26.92 -23.25
CA ALA A 20 -34.37 -26.61 -22.16
C ALA A 20 -32.92 -26.43 -22.64
N LEU A 21 -32.45 -27.30 -23.55
CA LEU A 21 -31.11 -27.21 -24.13
C LEU A 21 -30.95 -25.92 -24.94
N ILE A 22 -31.95 -25.57 -25.76
CA ILE A 22 -31.98 -24.32 -26.53
C ILE A 22 -31.95 -23.12 -25.59
N ALA A 23 -32.72 -23.14 -24.49
CA ALA A 23 -32.71 -22.06 -23.50
C ALA A 23 -31.31 -21.88 -22.86
N ILE A 24 -30.60 -22.97 -22.56
CA ILE A 24 -29.22 -22.92 -22.06
C ILE A 24 -28.27 -22.34 -23.11
N VAL A 25 -28.37 -22.77 -24.37
CA VAL A 25 -27.53 -22.25 -25.47
C VAL A 25 -27.79 -20.75 -25.69
N VAL A 26 -29.04 -20.32 -25.70
CA VAL A 26 -29.40 -18.90 -25.80
C VAL A 26 -28.83 -18.11 -24.62
N ARG A 27 -28.92 -18.65 -23.40
CA ARG A 27 -28.32 -18.00 -22.22
C ARG A 27 -26.80 -17.90 -22.33
N LEU A 28 -26.14 -18.95 -22.81
CA LEU A 28 -24.69 -18.94 -23.06
C LEU A 28 -24.32 -17.89 -24.11
N ILE A 29 -25.06 -17.79 -25.22
CA ILE A 29 -24.85 -16.77 -26.26
C ILE A 29 -25.01 -15.35 -25.67
N VAL A 30 -26.02 -15.11 -24.85
CA VAL A 30 -26.24 -13.81 -24.18
C VAL A 30 -25.11 -13.48 -23.20
N VAL A 31 -24.56 -14.46 -22.49
CA VAL A 31 -23.44 -14.23 -21.57
C VAL A 31 -22.13 -14.02 -22.35
N SER A 32 -21.87 -14.81 -23.38
CA SER A 32 -20.62 -14.77 -24.15
C SER A 32 -20.53 -13.59 -25.12
N ILE A 33 -21.63 -13.19 -25.78
CA ILE A 33 -21.62 -12.11 -26.79
C ILE A 33 -22.00 -10.77 -26.14
N LEU A 34 -23.07 -10.72 -25.36
CA LEU A 34 -23.57 -9.45 -24.80
C LEU A 34 -22.76 -8.97 -23.59
N HIS A 35 -22.18 -9.89 -22.81
CA HIS A 35 -21.37 -9.57 -21.63
C HIS A 35 -19.91 -10.04 -21.76
N GLY A 36 -19.52 -10.62 -22.90
CA GLY A 36 -18.17 -11.14 -23.13
C GLY A 36 -17.11 -10.08 -22.84
N ASP A 37 -17.31 -8.86 -23.34
CA ASP A 37 -16.37 -7.75 -23.11
C ASP A 37 -16.31 -7.33 -21.64
N ARG A 38 -17.45 -7.35 -20.92
CA ARG A 38 -17.48 -7.07 -19.47
C ARG A 38 -16.80 -8.14 -18.65
N TYR A 39 -17.00 -9.43 -18.95
CA TYR A 39 -16.35 -10.53 -18.23
C TYR A 39 -14.87 -10.66 -18.58
N ARG A 40 -14.47 -10.34 -19.82
CA ARG A 40 -13.06 -10.26 -20.21
C ARG A 40 -12.38 -9.06 -19.55
N ALA A 41 -13.04 -7.90 -19.49
CA ALA A 41 -12.52 -6.73 -18.76
C ALA A 41 -12.41 -7.00 -17.26
N ALA A 42 -13.42 -7.62 -16.63
CA ALA A 42 -13.36 -8.00 -15.21
C ALA A 42 -12.27 -9.05 -14.94
N ALA A 43 -12.05 -10.01 -15.85
CA ALA A 43 -10.97 -10.98 -15.73
C ALA A 43 -9.59 -10.32 -15.90
N GLN A 44 -9.46 -9.33 -16.79
CA GLN A 44 -8.24 -8.53 -16.92
C GLN A 44 -8.00 -7.65 -15.70
N GLU A 45 -9.03 -7.01 -15.15
CA GLU A 45 -8.93 -6.17 -13.95
C GLU A 45 -8.51 -6.99 -12.72
N ASN A 46 -9.04 -8.21 -12.58
CA ASN A 46 -8.61 -9.14 -11.53
C ASN A 46 -7.15 -9.61 -11.67
N GLN A 47 -6.58 -9.54 -12.88
CA GLN A 47 -5.16 -9.86 -13.12
C GLN A 47 -4.24 -8.65 -12.90
N ILE A 48 -4.77 -7.44 -12.68
CA ILE A 48 -3.94 -6.24 -12.52
C ILE A 48 -3.84 -5.89 -11.03
N ARG A 49 -2.64 -6.03 -10.49
CA ARG A 49 -2.31 -5.62 -9.11
C ARG A 49 -1.60 -4.27 -9.13
N LEU A 50 -1.95 -3.40 -8.18
CA LEU A 50 -1.23 -2.14 -7.96
C LEU A 50 -0.25 -2.33 -6.80
N ILE A 51 1.04 -2.15 -7.07
CA ILE A 51 2.06 -2.00 -6.04
C ILE A 51 2.07 -0.52 -5.64
N PRO A 52 1.60 -0.17 -4.44
CA PRO A 52 1.37 1.22 -4.06
C PRO A 52 2.69 1.99 -3.96
N VAL A 53 2.72 3.19 -4.52
CA VAL A 53 3.82 4.15 -4.34
C VAL A 53 3.29 5.31 -3.50
N ALA A 54 3.96 5.57 -2.37
CA ALA A 54 3.55 6.58 -1.43
C ALA A 54 3.50 7.98 -2.06
N ALA A 55 2.45 8.74 -1.74
CA ALA A 55 2.28 10.11 -2.23
C ALA A 55 2.73 11.14 -1.19
N PRO A 56 3.33 12.26 -1.62
CA PRO A 56 3.70 13.33 -0.70
C PRO A 56 2.44 13.97 -0.09
N ARG A 57 2.50 14.28 1.20
CA ARG A 57 1.45 15.03 1.89
C ARG A 57 1.55 16.51 1.53
N GLY A 58 0.43 17.20 1.63
CA GLY A 58 0.33 18.63 1.45
C GLY A 58 1.24 19.41 2.39
N VAL A 59 1.73 20.55 1.92
CA VAL A 59 2.57 21.45 2.72
C VAL A 59 1.67 22.26 3.67
N ILE A 60 2.13 22.49 4.88
CA ILE A 60 1.49 23.39 5.84
C ILE A 60 2.31 24.67 5.92
N TYR A 61 1.66 25.80 5.67
CA TYR A 61 2.24 27.14 5.73
C TYR A 61 1.65 27.98 6.87
N ASP A 62 2.46 28.87 7.42
CA ASP A 62 1.99 29.98 8.25
C ASP A 62 1.29 31.05 7.37
N ARG A 63 0.78 32.11 8.00
CA ARG A 63 0.09 33.20 7.30
C ARG A 63 0.96 34.03 6.35
N HIS A 64 2.29 33.93 6.47
CA HIS A 64 3.29 34.66 5.69
C HIS A 64 4.01 33.76 4.66
N GLY A 65 3.62 32.49 4.54
CA GLY A 65 4.23 31.53 3.61
C GLY A 65 5.46 30.78 4.15
N THR A 66 5.73 30.86 5.45
CA THR A 66 6.77 30.05 6.13
C THR A 66 6.33 28.60 6.20
N VAL A 67 7.21 27.67 5.79
CA VAL A 67 6.90 26.23 5.81
C VAL A 67 6.94 25.71 7.24
N MET A 68 5.79 25.30 7.77
CA MET A 68 5.68 24.69 9.09
C MET A 68 5.84 23.16 9.04
N ALA A 69 5.32 22.52 7.98
CA ALA A 69 5.51 21.09 7.74
C ALA A 69 5.48 20.79 6.24
N ARG A 70 6.37 19.90 5.76
CA ARG A 70 6.44 19.50 4.35
C ARG A 70 6.79 18.03 4.21
N SER A 71 6.53 17.45 3.04
CA SER A 71 7.10 16.14 2.68
C SER A 71 8.41 16.35 1.93
N ARG A 72 9.47 15.65 2.36
CA ARG A 72 10.74 15.59 1.64
C ARG A 72 11.02 14.16 1.17
N PRO A 73 11.65 13.97 0.00
CA PRO A 73 12.10 12.66 -0.42
C PRO A 73 13.16 12.14 0.56
N SER A 74 13.07 10.87 0.90
CA SER A 74 14.00 10.21 1.81
C SER A 74 14.21 8.78 1.35
N PHE A 75 15.46 8.33 1.36
CA PHE A 75 15.78 6.93 1.14
C PHE A 75 15.36 6.12 2.36
N VAL A 76 14.64 5.03 2.12
CA VAL A 76 14.18 4.09 3.13
C VAL A 76 14.59 2.67 2.76
N VAL A 77 14.90 1.84 3.76
CA VAL A 77 15.09 0.40 3.54
C VAL A 77 13.77 -0.29 3.78
N ALA A 78 13.28 -0.92 2.73
CA ALA A 78 12.11 -1.77 2.73
C ALA A 78 12.52 -3.24 2.79
N LEU A 79 11.74 -4.02 3.52
CA LEU A 79 11.90 -5.47 3.63
C LEU A 79 10.63 -6.15 3.12
N ILE A 80 10.76 -7.02 2.12
CA ILE A 80 9.67 -7.81 1.55
C ILE A 80 9.73 -9.21 2.21
N PRO A 81 8.86 -9.51 3.20
CA PRO A 81 9.02 -10.71 4.01
C PRO A 81 8.90 -12.02 3.21
N SER A 82 8.14 -12.04 2.11
CA SER A 82 7.97 -13.24 1.27
C SER A 82 9.21 -13.65 0.50
N GLU A 83 10.18 -12.76 0.32
CA GLU A 83 11.37 -13.00 -0.49
C GLU A 83 12.59 -13.41 0.36
N ILE A 84 12.43 -13.47 1.68
CA ILE A 84 13.52 -13.71 2.61
C ILE A 84 13.53 -15.17 3.06
N GLY A 85 14.68 -15.82 2.86
CA GLY A 85 14.95 -17.17 3.33
C GLY A 85 15.37 -17.18 4.81
N ASP A 86 16.44 -16.46 5.15
CA ASP A 86 16.99 -16.42 6.52
C ASP A 86 16.95 -14.99 7.10
N PRO A 87 15.86 -14.60 7.79
CA PRO A 87 15.74 -13.24 8.32
C PRO A 87 16.84 -12.88 9.34
N VAL A 88 17.42 -13.85 10.04
CA VAL A 88 18.42 -13.58 11.08
C VAL A 88 19.74 -13.17 10.44
N ASN A 89 20.19 -13.93 9.46
CA ASN A 89 21.44 -13.65 8.76
C ASN A 89 21.34 -12.40 7.87
N GLU A 90 20.20 -12.22 7.20
CA GLU A 90 19.97 -11.08 6.30
C GLU A 90 19.94 -9.77 7.09
N LEU A 91 19.24 -9.72 8.23
CA LEU A 91 19.23 -8.53 9.09
C LEU A 91 20.58 -8.27 9.77
N LYS A 92 21.36 -9.33 10.04
CA LYS A 92 22.74 -9.17 10.52
C LYS A 92 23.62 -8.49 9.48
N THR A 93 23.53 -8.95 8.24
CA THR A 93 24.28 -8.40 7.10
C THR A 93 23.85 -6.96 6.82
N LEU A 94 22.54 -6.71 6.79
CA LEU A 94 21.97 -5.38 6.60
C LEU A 94 22.40 -4.41 7.71
N GLY A 95 22.36 -4.84 8.98
CA GLY A 95 22.86 -4.03 10.10
C GLY A 95 24.32 -3.61 9.93
N GLY A 96 25.18 -4.54 9.49
CA GLY A 96 26.59 -4.26 9.19
C GLY A 96 26.79 -3.21 8.08
N ILE A 97 25.92 -3.21 7.06
CA ILE A 97 25.98 -2.25 5.94
C ILE A 97 25.49 -0.86 6.36
N LEU A 98 24.38 -0.83 7.10
CA LEU A 98 23.74 0.40 7.57
C LEU A 98 24.51 1.06 8.72
N GLY A 99 25.38 0.30 9.40
CA GLY A 99 26.06 0.74 10.63
C GLY A 99 25.14 0.67 11.85
N GLY A 100 24.02 -0.04 11.75
CA GLY A 100 23.02 -0.24 12.79
C GLY A 100 23.13 -1.61 13.45
N SER A 101 22.56 -1.74 14.67
CA SER A 101 22.50 -3.03 15.34
C SER A 101 21.41 -3.92 14.70
N PRO A 102 21.70 -5.20 14.39
CA PRO A 102 20.69 -6.15 13.90
C PRO A 102 19.49 -6.26 14.84
N ALA A 103 19.69 -6.09 16.15
CA ALA A 103 18.61 -6.12 17.14
C ALA A 103 17.62 -4.96 16.97
N VAL A 104 18.08 -3.78 16.52
CA VAL A 104 17.20 -2.63 16.27
C VAL A 104 16.35 -2.89 15.03
N LEU A 105 16.94 -3.41 13.96
CA LEU A 105 16.21 -3.77 12.75
C LEU A 105 15.19 -4.88 13.05
N TRP A 106 15.58 -5.89 13.85
CA TRP A 106 14.67 -6.94 14.32
C TRP A 106 13.50 -6.37 15.14
N TYR A 107 13.78 -5.45 16.06
CA TYR A 107 12.74 -4.78 16.84
C TYR A 107 11.77 -4.02 15.93
N ARG A 108 12.26 -3.22 14.98
CA ARG A 108 11.42 -2.44 14.05
C ARG A 108 10.59 -3.33 13.12
N LEU A 109 11.15 -4.46 12.69
CA LEU A 109 10.43 -5.48 11.92
C LEU A 109 9.25 -6.06 12.73
N LEU A 110 9.48 -6.39 14.00
CA LEU A 110 8.44 -6.96 14.86
C LEU A 110 7.44 -5.91 15.39
N HIS A 111 7.81 -4.64 15.46
CA HIS A 111 6.97 -3.54 15.98
C HIS A 111 6.54 -2.60 14.84
N HIS A 112 6.09 -3.18 13.72
CA HIS A 112 5.71 -2.42 12.54
C HIS A 112 4.27 -1.91 12.67
N ARG A 113 4.05 -0.62 12.33
CA ARG A 113 2.73 0.07 12.39
C ARG A 113 1.99 -0.03 13.73
N GLY A 114 2.72 -0.13 14.83
CA GLY A 114 2.13 -0.28 16.17
C GLY A 114 1.54 -1.68 16.43
N VAL A 115 1.82 -2.65 15.55
CA VAL A 115 1.55 -4.07 15.77
C VAL A 115 2.82 -4.74 16.28
N ASN A 116 2.69 -5.49 17.37
CA ASN A 116 3.80 -6.22 17.98
C ASN A 116 3.71 -7.71 17.59
N TYR A 117 4.36 -8.07 16.50
CA TYR A 117 4.52 -9.45 16.07
C TYR A 117 5.46 -10.20 17.03
N GLN A 118 5.13 -11.45 17.33
CA GLN A 118 6.00 -12.26 18.19
C GLN A 118 7.11 -12.94 17.39
N THR A 119 6.81 -13.32 16.14
CA THR A 119 7.74 -14.06 15.27
C THR A 119 7.78 -13.48 13.87
N PHE A 120 8.87 -13.75 13.13
CA PHE A 120 8.94 -13.41 11.70
C PHE A 120 7.84 -14.09 10.89
N ALA A 121 7.42 -15.30 11.25
CA ALA A 121 6.32 -15.99 10.60
C ALA A 121 4.98 -15.22 10.73
N ASP A 122 4.78 -14.49 11.82
CA ASP A 122 3.63 -13.61 11.96
C ASP A 122 3.73 -12.40 11.03
N VAL A 123 4.92 -11.84 10.84
CA VAL A 123 5.15 -10.76 9.87
C VAL A 123 4.84 -11.26 8.46
N VAL A 124 5.39 -12.39 8.04
CA VAL A 124 5.14 -12.97 6.71
C VAL A 124 3.64 -13.25 6.49
N ARG A 125 2.94 -13.76 7.52
CA ARG A 125 1.51 -14.08 7.42
C ARG A 125 0.64 -12.83 7.25
N ASN A 126 0.97 -11.75 7.96
CA ASN A 126 0.13 -10.54 8.00
C ASN A 126 0.57 -9.46 6.99
N GLU A 127 1.85 -9.45 6.60
CA GLU A 127 2.46 -8.52 5.64
C GLU A 127 3.16 -9.27 4.47
N PRO A 128 2.48 -10.20 3.78
CA PRO A 128 3.15 -11.09 2.82
C PRO A 128 3.68 -10.40 1.56
N TYR A 129 3.13 -9.25 1.17
CA TYR A 129 3.46 -8.59 -0.11
C TYR A 129 3.70 -7.08 0.03
N GLY A 130 3.71 -6.58 1.26
CA GLY A 130 3.92 -5.17 1.55
C GLY A 130 5.34 -4.94 2.08
N PRO A 131 6.06 -3.92 1.59
CA PRO A 131 7.37 -3.59 2.15
C PRO A 131 7.24 -3.13 3.60
N VAL A 132 7.95 -3.80 4.50
CA VAL A 132 8.14 -3.40 5.89
C VAL A 132 9.31 -2.43 5.96
N ILE A 133 9.04 -1.17 6.28
CA ILE A 133 10.07 -0.14 6.38
C ILE A 133 10.90 -0.35 7.65
N LEU A 134 12.16 -0.75 7.49
CA LEU A 134 13.09 -1.02 8.58
C LEU A 134 13.85 0.22 9.04
N GLU A 135 14.15 1.12 8.11
CA GLU A 135 14.92 2.32 8.39
C GLU A 135 14.50 3.43 7.45
N ARG A 136 14.38 4.64 7.98
CA ARG A 136 14.05 5.85 7.22
C ARG A 136 15.23 6.81 7.32
N GLU A 137 15.35 7.69 6.33
CA GLU A 137 16.35 8.77 6.34
C GLU A 137 17.79 8.25 6.29
N LEU A 138 18.03 7.31 5.37
CA LEU A 138 19.36 6.78 5.15
C LEU A 138 20.34 7.88 4.71
N PRO A 139 21.51 8.00 5.37
CA PRO A 139 22.59 8.82 4.87
C PRO A 139 23.04 8.34 3.48
N VAL A 140 23.45 9.28 2.62
CA VAL A 140 23.91 8.98 1.25
C VAL A 140 25.01 7.91 1.23
N ALA A 141 25.91 7.91 2.22
CA ALA A 141 26.95 6.89 2.34
C ALA A 141 26.39 5.49 2.60
N SER A 142 25.34 5.37 3.43
CA SER A 142 24.67 4.08 3.68
C SER A 142 23.88 3.61 2.46
N VAL A 143 23.25 4.54 1.74
CA VAL A 143 22.60 4.27 0.46
C VAL A 143 23.58 3.70 -0.56
N ALA A 144 24.75 4.32 -0.73
CA ALA A 144 25.78 3.82 -1.64
C ALA A 144 26.23 2.39 -1.28
N ARG A 145 26.59 2.15 -0.01
CA ARG A 145 27.02 0.82 0.45
C ARG A 145 25.93 -0.24 0.29
N LEU A 146 24.68 0.11 0.54
CA LEU A 146 23.55 -0.81 0.36
C LEU A 146 23.32 -1.09 -1.13
N SER A 147 23.35 -0.07 -1.98
CA SER A 147 23.12 -0.21 -3.42
C SER A 147 24.09 -1.16 -4.11
N GLU A 148 25.34 -1.23 -3.64
CA GLU A 148 26.36 -2.15 -4.16
C GLU A 148 26.07 -3.62 -3.80
N ARG A 149 25.28 -3.89 -2.76
CA ARG A 149 25.02 -5.21 -2.21
C ARG A 149 23.55 -5.63 -2.27
N LEU A 150 22.68 -4.83 -2.87
CA LEU A 150 21.25 -5.15 -3.02
C LEU A 150 21.04 -6.50 -3.71
N ALA A 151 21.90 -6.85 -4.68
CA ALA A 151 21.84 -8.15 -5.37
C ALA A 151 22.07 -9.37 -4.46
N ASP A 152 22.79 -9.18 -3.34
CA ASP A 152 23.12 -10.22 -2.38
C ASP A 152 22.09 -10.31 -1.23
N LEU A 153 21.10 -9.40 -1.20
CA LEU A 153 20.13 -9.25 -0.12
C LEU A 153 18.70 -9.48 -0.66
N PRO A 154 18.28 -10.75 -0.85
CA PRO A 154 16.94 -11.06 -1.34
C PRO A 154 15.88 -10.48 -0.40
N GLY A 155 14.85 -9.85 -0.98
CA GLY A 155 13.77 -9.20 -0.24
C GLY A 155 14.15 -7.89 0.47
N VAL A 156 15.35 -7.34 0.26
CA VAL A 156 15.68 -5.97 0.70
C VAL A 156 15.56 -5.04 -0.50
N ASP A 157 14.78 -3.98 -0.35
CA ASP A 157 14.65 -2.94 -1.37
C ASP A 157 15.03 -1.56 -0.82
N LEU A 158 15.56 -0.72 -1.70
CA LEU A 158 15.90 0.66 -1.42
C LEU A 158 14.91 1.57 -2.15
N GLU A 159 13.98 2.12 -1.39
CA GLU A 159 12.91 2.95 -1.95
C GLU A 159 13.12 4.42 -1.62
N VAL A 160 12.63 5.30 -2.49
CA VAL A 160 12.47 6.73 -2.18
C VAL A 160 11.04 6.96 -1.75
N GLN A 161 10.84 7.28 -0.48
CA GLN A 161 9.52 7.58 0.07
C GLN A 161 9.46 9.01 0.63
N PRO A 162 8.30 9.68 0.53
CA PRO A 162 8.11 10.98 1.17
C PRO A 162 8.05 10.79 2.70
N VAL A 163 8.98 11.43 3.41
CA VAL A 163 8.97 11.51 4.87
C VAL A 163 8.53 12.89 5.29
N ARG A 164 7.75 12.95 6.37
CA ARG A 164 7.26 14.22 6.92
C ARG A 164 8.39 14.93 7.65
N ASP A 165 8.65 16.17 7.23
CA ASP A 165 9.71 17.05 7.70
C ASP A 165 9.08 18.25 8.40
N TYR A 166 9.51 18.52 9.64
CA TYR A 166 9.10 19.67 10.44
C TYR A 166 10.35 20.57 10.60
N PRO A 167 10.56 21.55 9.69
CA PRO A 167 11.81 22.31 9.63
C PRO A 167 12.18 23.03 10.93
N HIS A 168 11.18 23.25 11.78
CA HIS A 168 11.29 23.99 13.02
C HIS A 168 11.19 23.12 14.28
N GLY A 169 11.28 21.80 14.13
CA GLY A 169 11.37 20.87 15.25
C GLY A 169 10.15 20.88 16.17
N SER A 170 10.36 21.16 17.46
CA SER A 170 9.34 21.07 18.50
C SER A 170 8.44 22.29 18.61
N LEU A 171 8.80 23.41 17.97
CA LEU A 171 8.01 24.63 18.07
C LEU A 171 6.62 24.42 17.46
N ALA A 172 5.57 24.80 18.18
CA ALA A 172 4.18 24.57 17.79
C ALA A 172 3.82 23.09 17.55
N SER A 173 4.60 22.15 18.07
CA SER A 173 4.40 20.71 17.83
C SER A 173 3.03 20.21 18.27
N HIS A 174 2.47 20.76 19.36
CA HIS A 174 1.10 20.46 19.80
C HIS A 174 0.03 21.00 18.85
N LEU A 175 0.31 22.11 18.17
CA LEU A 175 -0.61 22.71 17.22
C LEU A 175 -0.55 22.00 15.88
N ILE A 176 0.66 21.83 15.33
CA ILE A 176 0.89 21.18 14.04
C ILE A 176 0.53 19.70 14.15
N GLY A 177 0.93 19.08 15.26
CA GLY A 177 0.82 17.66 15.49
C GLY A 177 1.90 16.87 14.76
N TYR A 178 1.68 15.57 14.67
CA TYR A 178 2.59 14.65 14.00
C TYR A 178 1.82 13.63 13.16
N VAL A 179 2.55 12.86 12.36
CA VAL A 179 2.02 11.76 11.57
C VAL A 179 2.57 10.43 12.07
N GLY A 180 1.80 9.36 11.89
CA GLY A 180 2.21 8.01 12.22
C GLY A 180 1.55 6.99 11.31
N ALA A 181 2.11 5.78 11.28
CA ALA A 181 1.45 4.68 10.60
C ALA A 181 0.04 4.46 11.19
N ILE A 182 -0.92 4.16 10.34
CA ILE A 182 -2.27 3.77 10.76
C ILE A 182 -2.20 2.49 11.58
N THR A 183 -2.87 2.48 12.73
CA THR A 183 -3.00 1.27 13.55
C THR A 183 -4.17 0.43 13.05
N GLN A 184 -4.24 -0.84 13.45
CA GLN A 184 -5.37 -1.71 13.07
C GLN A 184 -6.72 -1.10 13.50
N GLU A 185 -6.81 -0.56 14.71
CA GLU A 185 -8.04 0.04 15.25
C GLU A 185 -8.47 1.28 14.46
N GLU A 186 -7.52 2.14 14.08
CA GLU A 186 -7.79 3.31 13.24
C GLU A 186 -8.20 2.89 11.83
N TYR A 187 -7.54 1.88 11.26
CA TYR A 187 -7.88 1.35 9.95
C TYR A 187 -9.31 0.81 9.93
N GLU A 188 -9.73 0.02 10.92
CA GLU A 188 -11.11 -0.49 10.99
C GLU A 188 -12.16 0.62 10.97
N ARG A 189 -11.84 1.78 11.56
CA ARG A 189 -12.71 2.97 11.56
C ARG A 189 -12.66 3.77 10.26
N LEU A 190 -11.50 3.81 9.61
CA LEU A 190 -11.22 4.68 8.46
C LEU A 190 -11.28 3.97 7.10
N LYS A 191 -11.34 2.64 7.06
CA LYS A 191 -11.31 1.84 5.81
C LYS A 191 -12.37 2.25 4.80
N TYR A 192 -13.58 2.62 5.26
CA TYR A 192 -14.68 3.08 4.40
C TYR A 192 -14.48 4.49 3.83
N ARG A 193 -13.46 5.22 4.29
CA ARG A 193 -13.05 6.55 3.80
C ARG A 193 -11.88 6.48 2.81
N GLY A 194 -11.52 5.28 2.37
CA GLY A 194 -10.44 5.07 1.39
C GLY A 194 -9.03 5.19 2.00
N TYR A 195 -8.89 4.75 3.25
CA TYR A 195 -7.59 4.55 3.90
C TYR A 195 -7.15 3.10 3.68
N SER A 196 -5.85 2.92 3.53
CA SER A 196 -5.17 1.63 3.43
C SER A 196 -4.49 1.28 4.75
N PRO A 197 -4.32 -0.01 5.11
CA PRO A 197 -3.52 -0.42 6.27
C PRO A 197 -2.07 0.08 6.26
N ASN A 198 -1.57 0.49 5.09
CA ASN A 198 -0.20 0.96 4.90
C ASN A 198 -0.07 2.48 4.99
N ASP A 199 -1.17 3.21 5.20
CA ASP A 199 -1.17 4.67 5.18
C ASP A 199 -0.48 5.27 6.41
N VAL A 200 0.14 6.42 6.19
CA VAL A 200 0.62 7.30 7.26
C VAL A 200 -0.39 8.42 7.43
N ILE A 201 -1.03 8.47 8.59
CA ILE A 201 -2.09 9.41 8.92
C ILE A 201 -1.63 10.44 9.96
N GLY A 202 -2.25 11.61 9.96
CA GLY A 202 -2.12 12.57 11.03
C GLY A 202 -2.66 12.01 12.35
N LYS A 203 -1.90 12.21 13.42
CA LYS A 203 -2.18 11.66 14.76
C LYS A 203 -2.62 12.72 15.75
N ASP A 204 -2.20 13.96 15.54
CA ASP A 204 -2.53 15.07 16.42
C ASP A 204 -2.63 16.40 15.64
N GLY A 205 -3.13 17.45 16.28
CA GLY A 205 -3.10 18.83 15.79
C GLY A 205 -3.76 19.04 14.42
N LEU A 206 -3.13 19.92 13.62
CA LEU A 206 -3.51 20.19 12.23
C LEU A 206 -3.36 18.95 11.35
N GLU A 207 -2.32 18.14 11.55
CA GLU A 207 -2.11 16.90 10.80
C GLU A 207 -3.32 15.97 10.92
N TYR A 208 -3.88 15.80 12.13
CA TYR A 208 -5.08 14.99 12.35
C TYR A 208 -6.33 15.63 11.76
N SER A 209 -6.56 16.92 12.07
CA SER A 209 -7.80 17.62 11.71
C SER A 209 -7.97 17.79 10.21
N TYR A 210 -6.86 18.00 9.48
CA TYR A 210 -6.84 18.19 8.04
C TYR A 210 -6.29 16.98 7.29
N ASP A 211 -6.11 15.83 7.94
CA ASP A 211 -5.61 14.60 7.31
C ASP A 211 -6.29 14.24 5.99
N PRO A 212 -7.64 14.32 5.86
CA PRO A 212 -8.32 13.98 4.60
C PRO A 212 -7.91 14.84 3.40
N TYR A 213 -7.46 16.07 3.64
CA TYR A 213 -7.00 17.02 2.62
C TYR A 213 -5.49 16.96 2.44
N LEU A 214 -4.75 16.85 3.55
CA LEU A 214 -3.28 16.81 3.55
C LEU A 214 -2.74 15.50 2.98
N ARG A 215 -3.48 14.39 3.07
CA ARG A 215 -3.01 13.12 2.52
C ARG A 215 -3.01 13.16 0.99
N GLY A 216 -1.89 12.73 0.41
CA GLY A 216 -1.84 12.47 -1.03
C GLY A 216 -2.59 11.20 -1.40
N GLN A 217 -2.90 11.04 -2.69
CA GLN A 217 -3.44 9.79 -3.21
C GLN A 217 -2.28 8.92 -3.69
N PRO A 218 -2.06 7.73 -3.09
CA PRO A 218 -0.98 6.86 -3.49
C PRO A 218 -1.11 6.48 -4.97
N GLY A 219 0.02 6.56 -5.66
CA GLY A 219 0.16 6.04 -7.00
C GLY A 219 0.47 4.56 -6.95
N GLY A 220 1.03 4.04 -8.03
CA GLY A 220 1.59 2.71 -8.01
C GLY A 220 1.98 2.18 -9.37
N GLN A 221 2.86 1.18 -9.32
CA GLN A 221 3.14 0.38 -10.50
C GLN A 221 2.03 -0.64 -10.69
N ARG A 222 1.48 -0.69 -11.91
CA ARG A 222 0.51 -1.70 -12.28
C ARG A 222 1.27 -2.90 -12.83
N VAL A 223 1.06 -4.06 -12.21
CA VAL A 223 1.66 -5.33 -12.62
C VAL A 223 0.56 -6.32 -12.94
N VAL A 224 0.79 -7.17 -13.94
CA VAL A 224 -0.11 -8.29 -14.22
C VAL A 224 0.35 -9.48 -13.41
N VAL A 225 -0.58 -10.16 -12.75
CA VAL A 225 -0.34 -11.39 -12.02
C VAL A 225 -1.02 -12.58 -12.71
N ASP A 226 -0.41 -13.76 -12.62
CA ASP A 226 -0.99 -14.99 -13.12
C ASP A 226 -1.99 -15.61 -12.11
N ALA A 227 -2.53 -16.79 -12.45
CA ALA A 227 -3.50 -17.51 -11.61
C ALA A 227 -2.91 -17.99 -10.27
N THR A 228 -1.58 -18.03 -10.12
CA THR A 228 -0.88 -18.35 -8.87
C THR A 228 -0.56 -17.10 -8.04
N GLY A 229 -0.80 -15.90 -8.59
CA GLY A 229 -0.50 -14.62 -7.97
C GLY A 229 0.93 -14.11 -8.24
N ALA A 230 1.71 -14.82 -9.06
CA ALA A 230 3.06 -14.40 -9.43
C ALA A 230 3.02 -13.28 -10.47
N VAL A 231 3.92 -12.31 -10.36
CA VAL A 231 4.02 -11.19 -11.30
C VAL A 231 4.53 -11.69 -12.65
N VAL A 232 3.82 -11.33 -13.73
CA VAL A 232 4.19 -11.62 -15.11
C VAL A 232 5.06 -10.47 -15.64
N PRO A 233 6.39 -10.62 -15.73
CA PRO A 233 7.32 -9.50 -15.98
C PRO A 233 7.20 -8.93 -17.41
N SER A 234 6.64 -9.70 -18.34
CA SER A 234 6.50 -9.33 -19.75
C SER A 234 5.40 -8.31 -20.02
N ILE A 235 4.49 -8.08 -19.07
CA ILE A 235 3.37 -7.14 -19.25
C ILE A 235 3.57 -5.92 -18.35
N LYS A 236 4.16 -4.87 -18.91
CA LYS A 236 4.32 -3.57 -18.24
C LYS A 236 3.11 -2.70 -18.53
N LEU A 237 2.33 -2.39 -17.49
CA LEU A 237 1.26 -1.41 -17.57
C LEU A 237 1.81 -0.02 -17.17
N PRO A 238 1.25 1.07 -17.72
CA PRO A 238 1.63 2.41 -17.30
C PRO A 238 1.36 2.58 -15.80
N ALA A 239 2.36 3.08 -15.08
CA ALA A 239 2.24 3.39 -13.67
C ALA A 239 1.21 4.52 -13.47
N ARG A 240 0.49 4.46 -12.34
CA ARG A 240 -0.35 5.56 -11.89
C ARG A 240 0.54 6.49 -11.05
N PRO A 241 0.77 7.75 -11.45
CA PRO A 241 1.59 8.65 -10.64
C PRO A 241 0.87 8.96 -9.31
N PRO A 242 1.61 9.10 -8.20
CA PRO A 242 1.05 9.59 -6.94
C PRO A 242 0.62 11.04 -7.09
N ILE A 243 -0.49 11.40 -6.45
CA ILE A 243 -1.02 12.77 -6.42
C ILE A 243 -0.75 13.36 -5.05
N ALA A 244 -0.10 14.52 -5.01
CA ALA A 244 0.19 15.22 -3.76
C ALA A 244 -1.11 15.66 -3.05
N GLY A 245 -1.09 15.71 -1.71
CA GLY A 245 -2.19 16.27 -0.94
C GLY A 245 -2.28 17.80 -1.05
N ASP A 246 -3.41 18.34 -0.62
CA ASP A 246 -3.69 19.77 -0.69
C ASP A 246 -2.82 20.57 0.29
N THR A 247 -2.43 21.77 -0.12
CA THR A 247 -1.65 22.68 0.72
C THR A 247 -2.57 23.40 1.71
N LEU A 248 -2.19 23.41 2.99
CA LEU A 248 -2.89 24.13 4.05
C LEU A 248 -2.15 25.42 4.39
N VAL A 249 -2.82 26.56 4.26
CA VAL A 249 -2.32 27.86 4.72
C VAL A 249 -3.07 28.24 6.00
N THR A 250 -2.33 28.49 7.08
CA THR A 250 -2.91 28.79 8.39
C THR A 250 -2.91 30.30 8.66
N ASN A 251 -3.69 30.73 9.65
CA ASN A 251 -3.66 32.12 10.13
C ASN A 251 -2.60 32.38 11.21
N ILE A 252 -1.74 31.39 11.48
CA ILE A 252 -0.72 31.46 12.52
C ILE A 252 0.44 32.28 12.02
N ASP A 253 0.97 33.13 12.90
CA ASP A 253 2.23 33.82 12.66
C ASP A 253 3.35 33.01 13.31
N TRP A 254 4.24 32.46 12.48
CA TRP A 254 5.33 31.62 12.94
C TRP A 254 6.24 32.33 13.96
N ARG A 255 6.54 33.61 13.71
CA ARG A 255 7.45 34.39 14.58
C ARG A 255 6.80 34.69 15.92
N LEU A 256 5.50 34.97 15.93
CA LEU A 256 4.77 35.21 17.17
C LEU A 256 4.71 33.94 18.03
N GLN A 257 4.52 32.78 17.40
CA GLN A 257 4.53 31.49 18.09
C GLN A 257 5.90 31.20 18.71
N GLU A 258 6.99 31.50 17.98
CA GLU A 258 8.37 31.34 18.46
C GLU A 258 8.66 32.17 19.71
N ILE A 259 8.22 33.43 19.70
CA ILE A 259 8.37 34.32 20.86
C ILE A 259 7.55 33.82 22.06
N THR A 260 6.36 33.27 21.82
CA THR A 260 5.44 32.86 22.90
C THR A 260 5.88 31.58 23.60
N GLU A 261 6.42 30.60 22.86
CA GLU A 261 6.94 29.36 23.47
C GLU A 261 8.36 29.51 24.02
N GLY A 262 9.11 30.50 23.54
CA GLY A 262 10.44 30.84 24.05
C GLY A 262 10.44 31.80 25.25
N ALA A 263 9.31 32.42 25.58
CA ALA A 263 9.11 33.32 26.73
C ALA A 263 8.64 32.55 27.98
#